data_AF-G0MY55-F1
#
_entry.id   AF-G0MY55-F1
#
_cell.length_a   1.000
_cell.length_b   1.000
_cell.length_c   1.000
_cell.angle_alpha   90.00
_cell.angle_beta   90.00
_cell.angle_gamma   90.00
#
_symmetry.space_group_name_H-M   'P 1'
#
loop_
_entity.id
_entity.type
_entity.pdbx_description
1 polymer ?
#
loop_
_entity_poly.entity_id
_entity_poly.type
_entity_poly.pdbx_seq_one_letter_code
_entity_poly.pdbx_strand_id
1 'polypeptide(L)'
;MSTTKTEQEKKPESPRKTLSLEKLTEIYNLKFEIEEELEVLGQVVFMDVRRRIRELKMQFDTINNLILVGERNHSKKNASLARRQIITLENLQRH
;
A
#
# COMPACT_ATOMS: atom_id res chain seq x y z
N MET A 1 -35.70 -1.63 -43.60
CA MET A 1 -35.63 -1.75 -42.13
C MET A 1 -34.87 -3.03 -41.82
N SER A 2 -33.64 -2.93 -41.32
CA SER A 2 -32.91 -4.09 -40.78
C SER A 2 -32.08 -3.60 -39.61
N THR A 3 -32.27 -4.27 -38.48
CA THR A 3 -31.92 -3.86 -37.13
C THR A 3 -30.43 -4.01 -36.85
N THR A 4 -29.87 -2.96 -36.27
CA THR A 4 -28.60 -2.95 -35.54
C THR A 4 -28.66 -3.93 -34.38
N LYS A 5 -27.82 -4.98 -34.42
CA LYS A 5 -27.43 -5.72 -33.22
C LYS A 5 -26.22 -5.03 -32.62
N THR A 6 -26.46 -4.20 -31.62
CA THR A 6 -25.40 -3.67 -30.76
C THR A 6 -24.94 -4.80 -29.87
N GLU A 7 -23.79 -5.39 -30.21
CA GLU A 7 -23.07 -6.34 -29.37
C GLU A 7 -22.53 -5.55 -28.16
N GLN A 8 -23.22 -5.64 -27.03
CA GLN A 8 -22.71 -5.09 -25.77
C GLN A 8 -21.55 -5.97 -25.31
N GLU A 9 -20.32 -5.54 -25.61
CA GLU A 9 -19.13 -6.05 -24.96
C GLU A 9 -19.27 -5.87 -23.44
N LYS A 10 -19.59 -6.96 -22.73
CA LYS A 10 -19.41 -7.03 -21.29
C LYS A 10 -17.92 -6.89 -21.01
N LYS A 11 -17.49 -5.67 -20.68
CA LYS A 11 -16.16 -5.43 -20.12
C LYS A 11 -15.98 -6.41 -18.94
N PRO A 12 -14.88 -7.16 -18.86
CA PRO A 12 -14.61 -7.99 -17.69
C PRO A 12 -14.56 -7.04 -16.49
N GLU A 13 -15.51 -7.20 -15.58
CA GLU A 13 -15.59 -6.39 -14.38
C GLU A 13 -14.41 -6.79 -13.50
N SER A 14 -13.28 -6.09 -13.68
CA SER A 14 -12.09 -6.31 -12.86
C SER A 14 -12.53 -6.18 -11.40
N PRO A 15 -12.28 -7.17 -10.54
CA PRO A 15 -12.74 -7.10 -9.16
C PRO A 15 -12.21 -5.79 -8.54
N ARG A 16 -13.14 -4.96 -8.02
CA ARG A 16 -12.76 -3.71 -7.35
C ARG A 16 -11.78 -4.06 -6.22
N LYS A 17 -10.54 -3.58 -6.35
CA LYS A 17 -9.53 -3.67 -5.29
C LYS A 17 -9.99 -2.89 -4.05
N THR A 18 -9.45 -3.24 -2.88
CA THR A 18 -9.82 -2.62 -1.60
C THR A 18 -9.36 -1.17 -1.55
N LEU A 19 -8.17 -0.88 -2.08
CA LEU A 19 -7.66 0.48 -2.27
C LEU A 19 -7.73 0.88 -3.75
N SER A 20 -7.82 2.19 -4.00
CA SER A 20 -7.71 2.73 -5.36
C SER A 20 -6.30 2.50 -5.91
N LEU A 21 -6.17 2.52 -7.24
CA LEU A 21 -4.87 2.40 -7.88
C LEU A 21 -3.92 3.53 -7.45
N GLU A 22 -4.41 4.77 -7.41
CA GLU A 22 -3.66 5.93 -6.93
C GLU A 22 -3.10 5.70 -5.52
N LYS A 23 -3.95 5.20 -4.60
CA LYS A 23 -3.51 4.95 -3.24
C LYS A 23 -2.49 3.82 -3.15
N LEU A 24 -2.66 2.76 -3.95
CA LEU A 24 -1.68 1.68 -4.03
C LEU A 24 -0.33 2.20 -4.54
N THR A 25 -0.33 3.04 -5.57
CA THR A 25 0.89 3.67 -6.10
C THR A 25 1.60 4.50 -5.03
N GLU A 26 0.87 5.32 -4.26
CA GLU A 26 1.46 6.07 -3.14
C GLU A 26 2.12 5.15 -2.12
N ILE A 27 1.46 4.04 -1.76
CA ILE A 27 1.98 3.09 -0.78
C ILE A 27 3.22 2.34 -1.31
N TYR A 28 3.24 2.01 -2.60
CA TYR A 28 4.40 1.40 -3.24
C TYR A 28 5.60 2.35 -3.31
N ASN A 29 5.37 3.63 -3.60
CA ASN A 29 6.44 4.64 -3.59
C ASN A 29 7.02 4.78 -2.17
N LEU A 30 6.15 4.87 -1.16
CA LEU A 30 6.61 4.95 0.23
C LEU A 30 7.39 3.68 0.65
N LYS A 31 6.98 2.50 0.17
CA LYS A 31 7.73 1.26 0.40
C LYS A 31 9.18 1.40 -0.10
N PHE A 32 9.34 1.91 -1.31
CA PHE A 32 10.64 2.09 -1.94
C PHE A 32 11.50 3.10 -1.18
N GLU A 33 10.94 4.24 -0.77
CA GLU A 33 11.64 5.26 0.02
C GLU A 33 12.18 4.69 1.35
N ILE A 34 11.38 3.87 2.04
CA ILE A 34 11.79 3.23 3.30
C ILE A 34 12.86 2.16 3.09
N GLU A 35 12.78 1.40 1.98
CA GLU A 35 13.81 0.42 1.62
C GLU A 35 15.16 1.10 1.37
N GLU A 36 15.17 2.19 0.61
CA GLU A 36 16.37 2.98 0.34
C GLU A 36 16.96 3.57 1.65
N GLU A 37 16.11 4.12 2.52
CA GLU A 37 16.58 4.65 3.81
C GLU A 37 17.17 3.55 4.70
N LEU A 38 16.54 2.37 4.75
CA LEU A 38 17.06 1.22 5.50
C LEU A 38 18.41 0.74 4.94
N GLU A 39 18.59 0.73 3.63
CA GLU A 39 19.84 0.36 2.98
C GLU A 39 20.96 1.35 3.36
N VAL A 40 20.70 2.65 3.25
CA VAL A 40 21.66 3.70 3.63
C VAL A 40 22.04 3.57 5.11
N LEU A 41 21.05 3.46 6.01
CA LEU A 41 21.31 3.34 7.45
C LEU A 41 22.04 2.05 7.82
N GLY A 42 21.85 0.97 7.05
CA GLY A 42 22.59 -0.29 7.21
C GLY A 42 24.09 -0.17 6.91
N GLN A 43 24.47 0.81 6.09
CA GLN A 43 25.87 1.07 5.73
C GLN A 43 26.56 2.08 6.67
N VAL A 44 25.80 2.81 7.51
CA VAL A 44 26.37 3.77 8.45
C VAL A 44 26.91 3.06 9.70
N VAL A 45 28.23 2.98 9.82
CA VAL A 45 28.92 2.28 10.92
C VAL A 45 29.00 3.10 12.22
N PHE A 46 28.81 4.42 12.17
CA PHE A 46 29.22 5.35 13.24
C PHE A 46 28.11 6.13 13.95
N MET A 47 26.83 5.97 13.59
CA MET A 47 25.71 6.66 14.27
C MET A 47 24.81 5.66 15.01
N ASP A 48 24.28 6.04 16.19
CA ASP A 48 23.26 5.23 16.88
C ASP A 48 21.90 5.37 16.16
N VAL A 49 21.80 4.75 14.99
CA VAL A 49 20.60 4.75 14.12
C VAL A 49 19.66 3.58 14.42
N ARG A 50 19.94 2.79 15.48
CA ARG A 50 19.19 1.58 15.81
C ARG A 50 17.71 1.86 16.06
N ARG A 51 17.40 3.00 16.69
CA ARG A 51 16.03 3.45 16.90
C ARG A 51 15.31 3.72 15.57
N ARG A 52 15.94 4.51 14.69
CA ARG A 52 15.39 4.83 13.37
C ARG A 52 15.20 3.59 12.50
N ILE A 53 16.17 2.68 12.49
CA ILE A 53 16.05 1.39 11.77
C ILE A 53 14.85 0.59 12.29
N ARG A 54 14.60 0.58 13.61
CA ARG A 54 13.44 -0.11 14.18
C ARG A 54 12.12 0.55 13.74
N GLU A 55 12.05 1.88 13.75
CA GLU A 55 10.88 2.65 13.30
C GLU A 55 10.58 2.37 11.83
N LEU A 56 11.60 2.46 10.96
CA LEU A 56 11.49 2.16 9.53
C LEU A 56 11.04 0.72 9.27
N LYS A 57 11.56 -0.26 10.02
CA LYS A 57 11.11 -1.66 9.91
C LYS A 57 9.62 -1.82 10.26
N MET A 58 9.15 -1.16 11.32
CA MET A 58 7.72 -1.19 11.68
C MET A 58 6.84 -0.53 10.60
N GLN A 59 7.29 0.57 10.02
CA GLN A 59 6.60 1.22 8.91
C GLN A 59 6.57 0.29 7.68
N PHE A 60 7.70 -0.34 7.35
CA PHE A 60 7.83 -1.29 6.24
C PHE A 60 6.87 -2.48 6.38
N ASP A 61 6.80 -3.10 7.56
CA ASP A 61 5.86 -4.19 7.83
C ASP A 61 4.40 -3.73 7.72
N THR A 62 4.10 -2.52 8.19
CA THR A 62 2.76 -1.93 8.07
C THR A 62 2.37 -1.70 6.61
N ILE A 63 3.30 -1.20 5.79
CA ILE A 63 3.13 -0.97 4.36
C ILE A 63 2.92 -2.27 3.60
N ASN A 64 3.73 -3.30 3.85
CA ASN A 64 3.57 -4.60 3.21
C ASN A 64 2.19 -5.20 3.51
N ASN A 65 1.73 -5.10 4.76
CA ASN A 65 0.40 -5.55 5.13
C ASN A 65 -0.71 -4.72 4.46
N LEU A 66 -0.50 -3.41 4.30
CA LEU A 66 -1.46 -2.51 3.64
C LEU A 66 -1.58 -2.79 2.14
N ILE A 67 -0.46 -3.07 1.45
CA ILE A 67 -0.46 -3.51 0.05
C ILE A 67 -1.26 -4.81 -0.09
N LEU A 68 -0.94 -5.81 0.75
CA LEU A 68 -1.59 -7.12 0.73
C LEU A 68 -3.11 -7.03 0.94
N VAL A 69 -3.57 -6.12 1.80
CA VAL A 69 -5.00 -5.85 2.00
C VAL A 69 -5.57 -5.02 0.85
N GLY A 70 -4.85 -4.02 0.37
CA GLY A 70 -5.28 -3.09 -0.65
C GLY A 70 -5.50 -3.73 -2.02
N GLU A 71 -4.69 -4.73 -2.37
CA GLU A 71 -4.81 -5.46 -3.63
C GLU A 71 -5.91 -6.52 -3.65
N ARG A 72 -6.42 -6.93 -2.48
CA ARG A 72 -7.54 -7.87 -2.38
C ARG A 72 -8.84 -7.24 -2.85
N ASN A 73 -9.79 -8.10 -3.23
CA ASN A 73 -11.16 -7.71 -3.53
C ASN A 73 -11.78 -6.90 -2.39
N HIS A 74 -12.51 -5.86 -2.76
CA HIS A 74 -13.17 -4.98 -1.81
C HIS A 74 -14.17 -5.74 -0.94
N SER A 75 -14.03 -5.58 0.37
CA SER A 75 -15.03 -6.00 1.36
C SER A 75 -15.04 -5.01 2.52
N LYS A 76 -16.14 -4.93 3.27
CA LYS A 76 -16.22 -4.08 4.47
C LYS A 76 -15.09 -4.39 5.47
N LYS A 77 -14.72 -5.66 5.60
CA LYS A 77 -13.62 -6.13 6.45
C LYS A 77 -12.27 -5.61 5.96
N ASN A 78 -11.96 -5.78 4.67
CA ASN A 78 -10.69 -5.33 4.09
C ASN A 78 -10.58 -3.80 4.13
N ALA A 79 -11.65 -3.07 3.82
CA ALA A 79 -11.68 -1.61 3.88
C ALA A 79 -11.46 -1.09 5.31
N SER A 80 -12.07 -1.72 6.31
CA SER A 80 -11.84 -1.39 7.72
C SER A 80 -10.41 -1.69 8.16
N LEU A 81 -9.83 -2.80 7.70
CA LEU A 81 -8.45 -3.17 8.01
C LEU A 81 -7.45 -2.20 7.37
N ALA A 82 -7.62 -1.88 6.09
CA ALA A 82 -6.78 -0.91 5.37
C ALA A 82 -6.81 0.46 6.05
N ARG A 83 -7.99 0.94 6.46
CA ARG A 83 -8.12 2.20 7.22
C ARG A 83 -7.32 2.19 8.53
N ARG A 84 -7.38 1.09 9.30
CA ARG A 84 -6.59 0.97 10.53
C ARG A 84 -5.08 1.00 10.25
N GLN A 85 -4.64 0.30 9.21
CA GLN A 85 -3.23 0.27 8.80
C GLN A 85 -2.74 1.65 8.33
N ILE A 86 -3.56 2.41 7.62
CA ILE A 86 -3.25 3.80 7.24
C ILE A 86 -3.05 4.66 8.50
N ILE A 87 -3.96 4.60 9.46
CA ILE A 87 -3.83 5.35 10.73
C ILE A 87 -2.57 4.94 11.48
N THR A 88 -2.27 3.63 11.57
CA THR A 88 -1.04 3.13 12.20
C THR A 88 0.20 3.69 11.50
N LEU A 89 0.23 3.67 10.16
CA LEU A 89 1.35 4.18 9.37
C LEU A 89 1.53 5.70 9.59
N GLU A 90 0.46 6.48 9.54
CA GLU A 90 0.49 7.91 9.82
C GLU A 90 1.04 8.22 11.21
N ASN A 91 0.66 7.44 12.22
CA ASN A 91 1.19 7.59 13.58
C ASN A 91 2.68 7.23 13.66
N LEU A 92 3.11 6.18 12.96
CA LEU A 92 4.53 5.80 12.91
C LEU A 92 5.40 6.81 12.17
N GLN A 93 4.84 7.62 11.27
CA GLN A 93 5.58 8.66 10.53
C GLN A 93 5.69 9.99 11.29
N ARG A 94 4.84 10.22 12.29
CA ARG A 94 4.84 11.47 13.09
C ARG A 94 5.81 11.44 14.28
N HIS A 95 6.40 10.29 14.59
CA HIS A 95 7.23 10.03 15.77
C HIS A 95 8.62 9.52 15.38
#